data_AF-A0A2G2AN85-F1
#
_entry.id   AF-A0A2G2AN85-F1
#
_cell.length_a   1.000
_cell.length_b   1.000
_cell.length_c   1.000
_cell.angle_alpha   90.00
_cell.angle_beta   90.00
_cell.angle_gamma   90.00
#
_symmetry.space_group_name_H-M   'P 1'
#
loop_
_entity.id
_entity.type
_entity.pdbx_description
1 polymer ?
#
loop_
_entity_poly.entity_id
_entity_poly.type
_entity_poly.pdbx_seq_one_letter_code
_entity_poly.pdbx_strand_id
1 'polypeptide(L)'
;MTLTKSLLILSLTFFIAGCTSKTPFTSQAPLEDAALVYFYVANTQSSMDASMEDSKYKTRINGKNVAGTIEAGEYKVFDMKPATVLFTSVRRNIEQKFLKLHLEAGQTYYLKVQSGSFGGAYSFEEVSASEASEDLKQSSLSGSFELDMAAYVPDFGGSTAGKDIDENKIPAMTEAEIDAIIEKKLKAMGASAPAAVTQPSVKQVTSSSKLVDIREAYEMKKQGLLTNEEFKIMKAEILAK
;
A
#
# COMPACT_ATOMS: atom_id res chain seq x y z
N MET A 1 -46.67 10.40 -0.70
CA MET A 1 -45.93 11.64 -0.37
C MET A 1 -44.71 11.24 0.43
N THR A 2 -43.55 11.28 -0.21
CA THR A 2 -42.27 10.78 0.32
C THR A 2 -41.63 11.83 1.24
N LEU A 3 -41.32 11.41 2.48
CA LEU A 3 -40.53 12.19 3.43
C LEU A 3 -39.07 12.21 2.96
N THR A 4 -38.59 13.37 2.50
CA THR A 4 -37.17 13.62 2.28
C THR A 4 -36.48 13.86 3.62
N LYS A 5 -35.74 12.86 4.10
CA LYS A 5 -34.78 13.02 5.19
C LYS A 5 -33.58 13.79 4.63
N SER A 6 -33.46 15.06 4.99
CA SER A 6 -32.26 15.86 4.70
C SER A 6 -31.12 15.36 5.57
N LEU A 7 -30.11 14.75 4.94
CA LEU A 7 -28.84 14.41 5.58
C LEU A 7 -28.00 15.70 5.68
N LEU A 8 -27.78 16.16 6.91
CA LEU A 8 -27.01 17.36 7.21
C LEU A 8 -25.51 17.03 7.07
N ILE A 9 -24.90 17.41 5.95
CA ILE A 9 -23.45 17.35 5.76
C ILE A 9 -22.84 18.47 6.62
N LEU A 10 -22.39 18.12 7.82
CA LEU A 10 -21.64 19.00 8.70
C LEU A 10 -20.24 19.21 8.10
N SER A 11 -20.13 20.17 7.18
CA SER A 11 -18.86 20.63 6.63
C SER A 11 -18.09 21.41 7.71
N LEU A 12 -17.35 20.69 8.54
CA LEU A 12 -16.51 21.26 9.58
C LEU A 12 -15.29 21.93 8.93
N THR A 13 -15.43 23.20 8.60
CA THR A 13 -14.34 24.05 8.11
C THR A 13 -13.38 24.34 9.28
N PHE A 14 -12.39 23.47 9.48
CA PHE A 14 -11.34 23.69 10.46
C PHE A 14 -10.33 24.72 9.94
N PHE A 15 -10.51 25.98 10.33
CA PHE A 15 -9.44 26.96 10.40
C PHE A 15 -8.68 26.73 11.72
N ILE A 16 -7.44 26.24 11.67
CA ILE A 16 -6.52 26.29 12.82
C ILE A 16 -5.15 26.74 12.34
N ALA A 17 -4.83 28.00 12.64
CA ALA A 17 -3.47 28.48 12.70
C ALA A 17 -2.88 28.10 14.06
N GLY A 18 -1.72 27.44 14.07
CA GLY A 18 -0.75 27.52 15.18
C GLY A 18 -0.97 26.65 16.42
N CYS A 19 -0.94 25.32 16.25
CA CYS A 19 -0.29 24.31 17.12
C CYS A 19 -0.63 22.96 16.49
N THR A 20 0.35 22.26 15.93
CA THR A 20 0.16 21.03 15.17
C THR A 20 -0.20 19.86 16.09
N SER A 21 -1.38 19.88 16.70
CA SER A 21 -1.99 18.71 17.30
C SER A 21 -2.49 17.82 16.18
N LYS A 22 -1.85 16.66 15.97
CA LYS A 22 -2.34 15.66 15.01
C LYS A 22 -3.75 15.23 15.42
N THR A 23 -4.66 15.10 14.46
CA THR A 23 -6.07 14.74 14.72
C THR A 23 -6.15 13.34 15.31
N PRO A 24 -6.74 13.14 16.51
CA PRO A 24 -6.87 11.82 17.10
C PRO A 24 -7.85 10.94 16.32
N PHE A 25 -7.69 9.63 16.44
CA PHE A 25 -8.59 8.68 15.80
C PHE A 25 -10.06 8.92 16.16
N THR A 26 -10.89 8.98 15.12
CA THR A 26 -12.34 8.97 15.23
C THR A 26 -12.86 7.97 14.21
N SER A 27 -13.61 6.98 14.69
CA SER A 27 -14.23 5.99 13.80
C SER A 27 -15.25 6.68 12.90
N GLN A 28 -15.18 6.37 11.61
CA GLN A 28 -16.13 6.83 10.61
C GLN A 28 -17.16 5.72 10.32
N ALA A 29 -18.39 6.13 10.00
CA ALA A 29 -19.39 5.19 9.54
C ALA A 29 -18.99 4.62 8.17
N PRO A 30 -19.35 3.37 7.84
CA PRO A 30 -19.15 2.83 6.50
C PRO A 30 -19.84 3.70 5.45
N LEU A 31 -19.22 3.79 4.26
CA LEU A 31 -19.70 4.59 3.15
C LEU A 31 -20.64 3.75 2.26
N GLU A 32 -21.76 4.30 1.80
CA GLU A 32 -22.75 3.51 1.05
C GLU A 32 -22.25 3.05 -0.34
N ASP A 33 -21.36 3.80 -0.97
CA ASP A 33 -20.86 3.58 -2.33
C ASP A 33 -19.35 3.33 -2.40
N ALA A 34 -18.69 3.23 -1.25
CA ALA A 34 -17.26 3.04 -1.13
C ALA A 34 -16.90 2.08 0.02
N ALA A 35 -15.73 1.48 -0.08
CA ALA A 35 -15.03 0.84 1.02
C ALA A 35 -14.23 1.89 1.78
N LEU A 36 -14.21 1.75 3.10
CA LEU A 36 -13.37 2.55 4.00
C LEU A 36 -12.15 1.71 4.41
N VAL A 37 -10.94 2.19 4.16
CA VAL A 37 -9.72 1.46 4.51
C VAL A 37 -8.87 2.28 5.47
N TYR A 38 -8.62 1.74 6.66
CA TYR A 38 -7.64 2.28 7.60
C TYR A 38 -6.30 1.57 7.40
N PHE A 39 -5.26 2.30 7.02
CA PHE A 39 -3.88 1.80 7.04
C PHE A 39 -3.18 2.43 8.24
N TYR A 40 -2.67 1.63 9.18
CA TYR A 40 -2.06 2.16 10.38
C TYR A 40 -0.80 1.41 10.79
N VAL A 41 0.07 2.09 11.54
CA VAL A 41 1.25 1.47 12.15
C VAL A 41 1.00 1.37 13.64
N ALA A 42 0.98 0.15 14.17
CA ALA A 42 0.74 -0.07 15.58
C ALA A 42 1.79 0.64 16.44
N ASN A 43 1.34 1.22 17.55
CA ASN A 43 2.22 1.89 18.49
C ASN A 43 2.94 0.85 19.35
N THR A 44 4.05 0.32 18.86
CA THR A 44 4.88 -0.59 19.64
C THR A 44 5.72 0.20 20.63
N GLN A 45 5.64 -0.16 21.91
CA GLN A 45 6.42 0.44 23.01
C GLN A 45 7.96 0.39 22.84
N SER A 46 8.48 -0.24 21.79
CA SER A 46 9.91 -0.20 21.50
C SER A 46 10.29 1.19 20.98
N SER A 47 10.98 1.94 21.82
CA SER A 47 11.60 3.25 21.60
C SER A 47 12.60 3.25 20.43
N MET A 48 12.13 3.00 19.22
CA MET A 48 12.89 3.36 18.03
C MET A 48 12.78 4.86 17.86
N ASP A 49 13.91 5.50 17.60
CA ASP A 49 13.94 6.91 17.27
C ASP A 49 13.07 7.13 16.02
N ALA A 50 12.09 8.04 16.12
CA ALA A 50 11.23 8.42 15.00
C ALA A 50 12.02 9.05 13.84
N SER A 51 13.28 9.44 14.07
CA SER A 51 14.18 9.91 13.03
C SER A 51 14.77 8.79 12.15
N MET A 52 14.61 7.51 12.52
CA MET A 52 15.17 6.39 11.75
C MET A 52 14.28 6.02 10.55
N GLU A 53 14.89 5.66 9.42
CA GLU A 53 14.14 5.16 8.24
C GLU A 53 13.36 3.86 8.53
N ASP A 54 13.70 3.18 9.62
CA ASP A 54 13.09 1.92 10.07
C ASP A 54 11.72 2.13 10.69
N SER A 55 11.41 3.35 11.11
CA SER A 55 10.14 3.73 11.73
C SER A 55 9.17 4.37 10.75
N LYS A 56 9.55 4.48 9.47
CA LYS A 56 8.75 5.12 8.41
C LYS A 56 8.35 4.13 7.34
N TYR A 57 7.06 4.18 7.01
CA TYR A 57 6.46 3.32 6.00
C TYR A 57 5.87 4.16 4.87
N LYS A 58 6.07 3.74 3.63
CA LYS A 58 5.38 4.29 2.46
C LYS A 58 4.27 3.35 2.06
N THR A 59 3.16 3.91 1.62
CA THR A 59 2.02 3.16 1.09
C THR A 59 2.06 3.21 -0.43
N ARG A 60 1.88 2.06 -1.07
CA ARG A 60 1.53 1.99 -2.49
C ARG A 60 0.20 1.27 -2.66
N ILE A 61 -0.56 1.70 -3.65
CA ILE A 61 -1.82 1.07 -4.04
C ILE A 61 -1.71 0.81 -5.54
N ASN A 62 -1.88 -0.45 -5.94
CA ASN A 62 -1.72 -0.90 -7.33
C ASN A 62 -0.41 -0.41 -7.96
N GLY A 63 0.67 -0.48 -7.18
CA GLY A 63 2.01 -0.02 -7.58
C GLY A 63 2.25 1.49 -7.50
N LYS A 64 1.22 2.35 -7.49
CA LYS A 64 1.38 3.80 -7.40
C LYS A 64 1.70 4.23 -5.97
N ASN A 65 2.67 5.14 -5.81
CA ASN A 65 2.96 5.73 -4.50
C ASN A 65 1.79 6.61 -4.04
N VAL A 66 1.39 6.45 -2.79
CA VAL A 66 0.51 7.38 -2.08
C VAL A 66 1.36 8.43 -1.40
N ALA A 67 0.90 9.67 -1.38
CA ALA A 67 1.61 10.78 -0.73
C ALA A 67 1.83 10.54 0.78
N GLY A 68 2.97 11.02 1.28
CA GLY A 68 3.36 10.96 2.69
C GLY A 68 3.86 9.60 3.16
N THR A 69 4.65 9.61 4.22
CA THR A 69 4.99 8.41 5.01
C THR A 69 4.00 8.24 6.16
N ILE A 70 4.05 7.10 6.83
CA ILE A 70 3.31 6.84 8.07
C ILE A 70 4.26 6.23 9.11
N GLU A 71 4.12 6.69 10.35
CA GLU A 71 4.97 6.33 11.49
C GLU A 71 4.17 5.58 12.57
N ALA A 72 4.88 5.03 13.56
CA ALA A 72 4.24 4.35 14.69
C ALA A 72 3.20 5.24 15.40
N GLY A 73 2.02 4.69 15.67
CA GLY A 73 0.91 5.45 16.26
C GLY A 73 0.22 6.39 15.28
N GLU A 74 0.43 6.23 13.98
CA GLU A 74 -0.30 6.97 12.96
C GLU A 74 -1.23 6.07 12.15
N TYR A 75 -2.24 6.70 11.55
CA TYR A 75 -3.14 6.07 10.58
C TYR A 75 -3.39 6.97 9.37
N LYS A 76 -3.66 6.33 8.23
CA LYS A 76 -4.21 6.92 7.02
C LYS A 76 -5.59 6.33 6.76
N VAL A 77 -6.47 7.13 6.16
CA VAL A 77 -7.82 6.70 5.77
C VAL A 77 -7.97 6.83 4.27
N PHE A 78 -8.54 5.80 3.64
CA PHE A 78 -8.82 5.77 2.21
C PHE A 78 -10.29 5.48 1.97
N ASP A 79 -10.93 6.35 1.20
CA ASP A 79 -12.28 6.14 0.67
C ASP A 79 -12.11 5.62 -0.76
N MET A 80 -12.51 4.37 -0.99
CA MET A 80 -12.17 3.64 -2.21
C MET A 80 -13.40 2.99 -2.84
N LYS A 81 -13.56 3.14 -4.15
CA LYS A 81 -14.61 2.41 -4.88
C LYS A 81 -14.40 0.89 -4.78
N PRO A 82 -15.48 0.08 -4.87
CA PRO A 82 -15.36 -1.38 -4.89
C PRO A 82 -14.46 -1.88 -6.01
N ALA A 83 -13.44 -2.64 -5.66
CA ALA A 83 -12.42 -3.16 -6.56
C ALA A 83 -11.53 -4.19 -5.87
N THR A 84 -10.87 -5.05 -6.66
CA THR A 84 -9.71 -5.79 -6.15
C THR A 84 -8.49 -4.89 -6.20
N VAL A 85 -7.79 -4.74 -5.08
CA VAL A 85 -6.66 -3.82 -4.94
C VAL A 85 -5.46 -4.50 -4.29
N LEU A 86 -4.27 -4.05 -4.67
CA LEU A 86 -3.00 -4.46 -4.07
C LEU A 86 -2.47 -3.31 -3.22
N PHE A 87 -2.58 -3.45 -1.91
CA PHE A 87 -1.86 -2.59 -0.96
C PHE A 87 -0.43 -3.09 -0.78
N THR A 88 0.51 -2.15 -0.73
CA THR A 88 1.91 -2.43 -0.42
C THR A 88 2.39 -1.49 0.67
N SER A 89 2.94 -2.05 1.74
CA SER A 89 3.77 -1.31 2.69
C SER A 89 5.23 -1.39 2.24
N VAL A 90 5.95 -0.28 2.31
CA VAL A 90 7.37 -0.20 1.91
C VAL A 90 8.18 0.46 3.01
N ARG A 91 9.18 -0.25 3.53
CA ARG A 91 10.15 0.25 4.51
C ARG A 91 11.55 0.38 3.88
N ARG A 92 12.30 1.43 4.22
CA ARG A 92 13.66 1.72 3.68
C ARG A 92 13.77 1.76 2.15
N ASN A 93 12.65 1.91 1.43
CA ASN A 93 12.58 1.79 -0.05
C ASN A 93 12.98 0.42 -0.63
N ILE A 94 13.10 -0.62 0.20
CA ILE A 94 13.57 -1.94 -0.25
C ILE A 94 12.72 -3.09 0.29
N GLU A 95 12.18 -2.97 1.51
CA GLU A 95 11.42 -4.05 2.13
C GLU A 95 9.92 -3.83 1.90
N GLN A 96 9.32 -4.70 1.08
CA GLN A 96 7.92 -4.60 0.67
C GLN A 96 7.10 -5.75 1.24
N LYS A 97 5.91 -5.45 1.73
CA LYS A 97 4.90 -6.44 2.10
C LYS A 97 3.60 -6.11 1.37
N PHE A 98 2.91 -7.15 0.92
CA PHE A 98 1.78 -7.04 0.01
C PHE A 98 0.51 -7.58 0.66
N LEU A 99 -0.61 -6.93 0.39
CA LEU A 99 -1.92 -7.39 0.80
C LEU A 99 -2.91 -7.17 -0.35
N LYS A 100 -3.49 -8.27 -0.83
CA LYS A 100 -4.58 -8.25 -1.82
C LYS A 100 -5.89 -8.14 -1.05
N LEU A 101 -6.71 -7.15 -1.41
CA LEU A 101 -8.03 -6.93 -0.82
C LEU A 101 -9.09 -6.95 -1.91
N HIS A 102 -10.26 -7.48 -1.58
CA HIS A 102 -11.47 -7.37 -2.38
C HIS A 102 -12.38 -6.36 -1.68
N LEU A 103 -12.35 -5.11 -2.15
CA LEU A 103 -13.10 -4.02 -1.55
C LEU A 103 -14.56 -4.06 -1.98
N GLU A 104 -15.45 -3.99 -0.99
CA GLU A 104 -16.89 -3.90 -1.19
C GLU A 104 -17.45 -2.59 -0.63
N ALA A 105 -18.49 -2.05 -1.27
CA ALA A 105 -19.17 -0.85 -0.77
C ALA A 105 -19.82 -1.14 0.60
N GLY A 106 -19.74 -0.19 1.52
CA GLY A 106 -20.29 -0.35 2.86
C GLY A 106 -19.42 -1.18 3.81
N GLN A 107 -18.24 -1.61 3.38
CA GLN A 107 -17.30 -2.36 4.24
C GLN A 107 -16.16 -1.48 4.75
N THR A 108 -15.62 -1.85 5.92
CA THR A 108 -14.46 -1.21 6.52
C THR A 108 -13.34 -2.22 6.74
N TYR A 109 -12.15 -1.90 6.24
CA TYR A 109 -10.97 -2.76 6.31
C TYR A 109 -9.89 -2.09 7.17
N TYR A 110 -9.15 -2.88 7.93
CA TYR A 110 -8.10 -2.41 8.83
C TYR A 110 -6.79 -3.10 8.52
N LEU A 111 -5.82 -2.33 8.04
CA LEU A 111 -4.52 -2.82 7.60
C LEU A 111 -3.47 -2.36 8.60
N LYS A 112 -2.85 -3.33 9.27
CA LYS A 112 -1.90 -3.11 10.34
C LYS A 112 -0.48 -3.33 9.83
N VAL A 113 0.39 -2.37 10.09
CA VAL A 113 1.83 -2.53 10.06
C VAL A 113 2.34 -2.70 11.50
N GLN A 114 3.05 -3.78 11.75
CA GLN A 114 3.69 -4.04 13.04
C GLN A 114 5.20 -4.14 12.87
N SER A 115 5.93 -3.20 13.47
CA SER A 115 7.40 -3.23 13.50
C SER A 115 7.91 -4.41 14.33
N GLY A 116 8.89 -5.13 13.81
CA GLY A 116 9.69 -6.04 14.63
C GLY A 116 10.66 -5.27 15.53
N SER A 117 11.11 -5.89 16.63
CA SER A 117 12.08 -5.29 17.56
C SER A 117 13.40 -4.90 16.88
N PHE A 118 14.01 -3.79 17.28
CA PHE A 118 15.31 -3.28 16.84
C PHE A 118 15.55 -3.29 15.31
N GLY A 119 14.60 -2.76 14.52
CA GLY A 119 14.68 -2.74 13.06
C GLY A 119 14.47 -4.11 12.40
N GLY A 120 14.00 -5.11 13.17
CA GLY A 120 13.67 -6.45 12.70
C GLY A 120 12.53 -6.46 11.68
N ALA A 121 12.27 -7.63 11.09
CA ALA A 121 11.22 -7.83 10.09
C ALA A 121 9.86 -7.30 10.59
N TYR A 122 9.11 -6.63 9.73
CA TYR A 122 7.77 -6.13 10.05
C TYR A 122 6.67 -7.01 9.43
N SER A 123 5.49 -7.02 10.04
CA SER A 123 4.27 -7.60 9.44
C SER A 123 3.42 -6.52 8.78
N PHE A 124 2.68 -6.93 7.76
CA PHE A 124 1.64 -6.13 7.14
C PHE A 124 0.46 -7.05 6.85
N GLU A 125 -0.66 -6.83 7.54
CA GLU A 125 -1.79 -7.76 7.57
C GLU A 125 -3.12 -7.04 7.71
N GLU A 126 -4.19 -7.69 7.24
CA GLU A 126 -5.55 -7.29 7.56
C GLU A 126 -5.91 -7.81 8.95
N VAL A 127 -6.52 -6.97 9.79
CA VAL A 127 -6.93 -7.33 11.14
C VAL A 127 -8.41 -7.05 11.38
N SER A 128 -8.94 -7.65 12.44
CA SER A 128 -10.33 -7.42 12.83
C SER A 128 -10.57 -6.00 13.34
N ALA A 129 -11.82 -5.52 13.22
CA ALA A 129 -12.22 -4.24 13.79
C ALA A 129 -11.99 -4.16 15.31
N SER A 130 -12.12 -5.28 16.03
CA SER A 130 -11.86 -5.33 17.47
C SER A 130 -10.39 -5.06 17.78
N GLU A 131 -9.47 -5.68 17.05
CA GLU A 131 -8.03 -5.46 17.23
C GLU A 131 -7.64 -4.03 16.85
N ALA A 132 -8.10 -3.57 15.68
CA ALA A 132 -7.83 -2.22 15.21
C ALA A 132 -8.36 -1.15 16.17
N SER A 133 -9.51 -1.38 16.80
CA SER A 133 -10.09 -0.44 17.76
C SER A 133 -9.21 -0.21 18.98
N GLU A 134 -8.42 -1.21 19.41
CA GLU A 134 -7.47 -1.04 20.51
C GLU A 134 -6.24 -0.27 20.06
N ASP A 135 -5.68 -0.64 18.91
CA ASP A 135 -4.48 -0.01 18.36
C ASP A 135 -4.71 1.48 18.01
N LEU A 136 -5.88 1.80 17.46
CA LEU A 136 -6.17 3.13 16.92
C LEU A 136 -6.55 4.16 17.99
N LYS A 137 -6.92 3.77 19.21
CA LYS A 137 -7.33 4.68 20.30
C LYS A 137 -6.35 5.81 20.58
N GLN A 138 -5.06 5.53 20.47
CA GLN A 138 -3.98 6.49 20.73
C GLN A 138 -3.33 7.00 19.43
N SER A 139 -3.89 6.61 18.29
CA SER A 139 -3.33 6.94 17.00
C SER A 139 -3.76 8.32 16.53
N SER A 140 -3.00 8.86 15.58
CA SER A 140 -3.24 10.17 15.00
C SER A 140 -3.21 10.15 13.47
N LEU A 141 -4.05 10.99 12.87
CA LEU A 141 -4.24 11.04 11.42
C LEU A 141 -2.99 11.61 10.74
N SER A 142 -2.49 10.85 9.77
CA SER A 142 -1.32 11.19 8.93
C SER A 142 -1.72 11.43 7.46
N GLY A 143 -2.97 11.14 7.10
CA GLY A 143 -3.55 11.51 5.80
C GLY A 143 -4.94 10.91 5.57
N SER A 144 -5.76 11.59 4.78
CA SER A 144 -7.06 11.11 4.31
C SER A 144 -7.15 11.31 2.80
N PHE A 145 -7.63 10.30 2.10
CA PHE A 145 -7.59 10.23 0.65
C PHE A 145 -8.90 9.70 0.09
N GLU A 146 -9.47 10.41 -0.88
CA GLU A 146 -10.53 9.90 -1.73
C GLU A 146 -9.88 9.42 -3.03
N LEU A 147 -9.96 8.12 -3.30
CA LEU A 147 -9.24 7.49 -4.41
C LEU A 147 -10.20 6.94 -5.44
N ASP A 148 -10.03 7.38 -6.68
CA ASP A 148 -10.80 6.85 -7.81
C ASP A 148 -9.98 5.79 -8.56
N MET A 149 -10.64 4.67 -8.82
CA MET A 149 -10.08 3.57 -9.62
C MET A 149 -10.29 3.90 -11.09
N ALA A 150 -9.27 4.47 -11.70
CA ALA A 150 -9.28 4.78 -13.12
C ALA A 150 -8.97 3.52 -13.94
N ALA A 151 -9.60 3.39 -15.11
CA ALA A 151 -9.22 2.37 -16.06
C ALA A 151 -7.71 2.43 -16.34
N TYR A 152 -7.04 1.28 -16.38
CA TYR A 152 -5.62 1.20 -16.70
C TYR A 152 -5.38 1.75 -18.12
N VAL A 153 -4.67 2.89 -18.21
CA VAL A 153 -4.19 3.45 -19.47
C VAL A 153 -2.67 3.33 -19.46
N PRO A 154 -2.06 2.45 -20.27
CA PRO A 154 -0.62 2.37 -20.37
C PRO A 154 -0.06 3.71 -20.90
N ASP A 155 0.82 4.34 -20.12
CA ASP A 155 1.58 5.50 -20.57
C ASP A 155 2.63 5.04 -21.61
N PHE A 156 2.26 5.14 -22.89
CA PHE A 156 3.17 4.90 -24.00
C PHE A 156 4.03 6.14 -24.25
N GLY A 157 4.99 6.37 -23.36
CA GLY A 157 6.21 7.14 -23.63
C GLY A 157 6.00 8.45 -24.39
N GLY A 158 5.46 9.47 -23.72
CA GLY A 158 5.46 10.84 -24.22
C GLY A 158 5.81 11.79 -23.09
N SER A 159 6.98 12.45 -23.20
CA SER A 159 7.38 13.57 -22.34
C SER A 159 6.19 14.47 -22.01
N THR A 160 5.77 14.51 -20.75
CA THR A 160 4.92 15.57 -20.21
C THR A 160 5.56 16.09 -18.94
N ALA A 161 6.57 16.94 -19.14
CA ALA A 161 6.76 18.01 -18.18
C ALA A 161 5.43 18.79 -18.08
N GLY A 162 4.72 18.65 -16.95
CA GLY A 162 3.65 19.55 -16.54
C GLY A 162 2.26 19.33 -17.15
N LYS A 163 1.73 18.10 -17.22
CA LYS A 163 0.27 17.90 -17.32
C LYS A 163 -0.24 17.26 -16.04
N ASP A 164 -1.35 17.80 -15.54
CA ASP A 164 -2.01 17.45 -14.29
C ASP A 164 -2.25 15.94 -14.17
N ILE A 165 -1.29 15.22 -13.57
CA ILE A 165 -1.52 13.85 -13.15
C ILE A 165 -2.38 13.98 -11.91
N ASP A 166 -3.67 13.67 -12.07
CA ASP A 166 -4.59 13.53 -10.95
C ASP A 166 -4.02 12.49 -9.98
N GLU A 167 -3.44 12.97 -8.87
CA GLU A 167 -2.75 12.11 -7.90
C GLU A 167 -3.72 11.10 -7.28
N ASN A 168 -5.02 11.41 -7.27
CA ASN A 168 -6.10 10.59 -6.72
C ASN A 168 -6.59 9.50 -7.68
N LYS A 169 -6.15 9.52 -8.94
CA LYS A 169 -6.44 8.43 -9.90
C LYS A 169 -5.40 7.33 -9.80
N ILE A 170 -5.83 6.17 -9.36
CA ILE A 170 -4.99 4.97 -9.31
C ILE A 170 -5.48 4.02 -10.39
N PRO A 171 -4.58 3.43 -11.20
CA PRO A 171 -5.01 2.45 -12.18
C PRO A 171 -5.66 1.24 -11.51
N ALA A 172 -6.80 0.82 -12.02
CA ALA A 172 -7.41 -0.47 -11.70
C ALA A 172 -6.49 -1.60 -12.18
N MET A 173 -6.46 -2.69 -11.43
CA MET A 173 -5.73 -3.91 -11.77
C MET A 173 -6.67 -5.10 -11.69
N THR A 174 -6.51 -6.05 -12.59
CA THR A 174 -7.21 -7.33 -12.52
C THR A 174 -6.59 -8.23 -11.45
N GLU A 175 -7.39 -9.17 -10.94
CA GLU A 175 -6.89 -10.15 -9.97
C GLU A 175 -5.71 -10.96 -10.50
N ALA A 176 -5.75 -11.37 -11.77
CA ALA A 176 -4.66 -12.10 -12.41
C ALA A 176 -3.36 -11.27 -12.50
N GLU A 177 -3.47 -9.95 -12.73
CA GLU A 177 -2.30 -9.05 -12.72
C GLU A 177 -1.73 -8.94 -11.31
N ILE A 178 -2.57 -8.81 -10.30
CA ILE A 178 -2.13 -8.76 -8.90
C ILE A 178 -1.42 -10.06 -8.50
N ASP A 179 -2.01 -11.21 -8.83
CA ASP A 179 -1.44 -12.52 -8.51
C ASP A 179 -0.10 -12.72 -9.21
N ALA A 180 0.01 -12.34 -10.50
CA ALA A 180 1.26 -12.40 -11.24
C ALA A 180 2.35 -11.53 -10.61
N ILE A 181 1.98 -10.37 -10.06
CA ILE A 181 2.92 -9.47 -9.38
C ILE A 181 3.42 -10.07 -8.07
N ILE A 182 2.51 -10.62 -7.27
CA ILE A 182 2.86 -11.27 -6.01
C ILE A 182 3.79 -12.45 -6.29
N GLU A 183 3.43 -13.33 -7.23
CA GLU A 183 4.23 -14.50 -7.59
C GLU A 183 5.64 -14.09 -8.05
N LYS A 184 5.72 -13.09 -8.91
CA LYS A 184 6.98 -12.57 -9.44
C LYS A 184 7.87 -11.93 -8.37
N LYS A 185 7.28 -11.18 -7.43
CA LYS A 185 8.02 -10.59 -6.30
C LYS A 185 8.51 -11.66 -5.33
N LEU A 186 7.68 -12.67 -5.03
CA LEU A 186 8.09 -13.80 -4.18
C LEU A 186 9.27 -14.57 -4.79
N LYS A 187 9.23 -14.83 -6.11
CA LYS A 187 10.35 -15.42 -6.86
C LYS A 187 11.63 -14.58 -6.78
N ALA A 188 11.52 -13.26 -6.98
CA ALA A 188 12.67 -12.35 -6.92
C ALA A 188 13.30 -12.26 -5.52
N MET A 189 12.51 -12.44 -4.45
CA MET A 189 12.95 -12.41 -3.05
C MET A 189 13.52 -13.75 -2.56
N GLY A 190 13.60 -14.78 -3.41
CA GLY A 190 14.12 -16.10 -3.03
C GLY A 190 13.22 -16.87 -2.04
N ALA A 191 11.98 -16.41 -1.83
CA ALA A 191 11.02 -17.03 -0.94
C ALA A 191 10.16 -18.03 -1.71
N SER A 192 10.43 -19.32 -1.56
CA SER A 192 9.41 -20.35 -1.79
C SER A 192 8.23 -20.05 -0.85
N ALA A 193 7.03 -19.94 -1.41
CA ALA A 193 5.76 -19.86 -0.68
C ALA A 193 5.69 -20.95 0.44
N PRO A 194 4.94 -20.72 1.54
CA PRO A 194 4.84 -21.71 2.60
C PRO A 194 4.28 -23.03 2.07
N ALA A 195 4.93 -24.11 2.49
CA ALA A 195 4.77 -25.45 1.96
C ALA A 195 3.39 -26.06 2.23
N ALA A 196 2.76 -26.59 1.19
CA ALA A 196 2.05 -27.85 1.27
C ALA A 196 2.97 -28.95 0.71
N VAL A 197 3.18 -30.00 1.50
CA VAL A 197 4.17 -31.06 1.31
C VAL A 197 3.75 -32.03 0.20
N THR A 198 4.64 -32.29 -0.77
CA THR A 198 5.02 -33.66 -1.23
C THR A 198 6.24 -33.62 -2.17
N GLN A 199 7.15 -34.58 -1.97
CA GLN A 199 8.51 -34.73 -2.52
C GLN A 199 8.53 -35.17 -4.02
N PRO A 200 9.70 -35.52 -4.60
CA PRO A 200 10.82 -34.68 -4.98
C PRO A 200 11.03 -34.74 -6.51
N SER A 201 11.38 -33.64 -7.19
CA SER A 201 11.92 -33.76 -8.55
C SER A 201 12.84 -32.61 -8.91
N VAL A 202 14.11 -33.00 -9.11
CA VAL A 202 15.12 -32.45 -10.01
C VAL A 202 15.30 -30.93 -10.03
N LYS A 203 16.49 -30.50 -9.56
CA LYS A 203 17.10 -29.21 -9.87
C LYS A 203 17.01 -28.91 -11.37
N GLN A 204 16.18 -27.96 -11.75
CA GLN A 204 16.30 -27.29 -13.03
C GLN A 204 16.67 -25.83 -12.77
N VAL A 205 17.98 -25.57 -12.81
CA VAL A 205 18.52 -24.22 -12.92
C VAL A 205 18.11 -23.73 -14.32
N THR A 206 17.02 -22.99 -14.41
CA THR A 206 16.76 -22.17 -15.59
C THR A 206 17.66 -20.94 -15.49
N SER A 207 18.72 -20.92 -16.29
CA SER A 207 19.47 -19.71 -16.57
C SER A 207 18.53 -18.74 -17.29
N SER A 208 17.80 -17.90 -16.56
CA SER A 208 17.18 -16.73 -17.15
C SER A 208 18.31 -15.88 -17.72
N SER A 209 18.24 -15.56 -19.02
CA SER A 209 19.24 -14.66 -19.58
C SER A 209 19.05 -13.30 -18.90
N LYS A 210 20.14 -12.59 -18.56
CA LYS A 210 20.10 -11.25 -17.94
C LYS A 210 19.12 -10.30 -18.65
N LEU A 211 18.94 -10.47 -19.97
CA LEU A 211 18.00 -9.68 -20.77
C LEU A 211 16.52 -9.98 -20.45
N VAL A 212 16.19 -11.23 -20.13
CA VAL A 212 14.85 -11.61 -19.67
C VAL A 212 14.57 -10.92 -18.34
N ASP A 213 15.49 -11.01 -17.39
CA ASP A 213 15.33 -10.41 -16.06
C ASP A 213 15.26 -8.87 -16.11
N ILE A 214 16.07 -8.23 -16.98
CA ILE A 214 16.02 -6.77 -17.18
C ILE A 214 14.71 -6.35 -17.85
N ARG A 215 14.24 -7.09 -18.88
CA ARG A 215 12.95 -6.84 -19.52
C ARG A 215 11.83 -6.98 -18.50
N GLU A 216 11.94 -7.99 -17.66
CA GLU A 216 10.96 -8.28 -16.63
C GLU A 216 10.89 -7.18 -15.56
N ALA A 217 12.05 -6.67 -15.09
CA ALA A 217 12.14 -5.51 -14.22
C ALA A 217 11.62 -4.22 -14.89
N TYR A 218 11.82 -4.09 -16.20
CA TYR A 218 11.33 -2.95 -16.98
C TYR A 218 9.82 -2.93 -17.10
N GLU A 219 9.18 -4.10 -17.30
CA GLU A 219 7.72 -4.20 -17.25
C GLU A 219 7.17 -3.92 -15.84
N MET A 220 7.88 -4.31 -14.77
CA MET A 220 7.49 -3.91 -13.41
C MET A 220 7.55 -2.40 -13.20
N LYS A 221 8.57 -1.74 -13.77
CA LYS A 221 8.66 -0.27 -13.74
C LYS A 221 7.49 0.37 -14.49
N LYS A 222 7.13 -0.13 -15.68
CA LYS A 222 5.97 0.35 -16.44
C LYS A 222 4.66 0.21 -15.68
N GLN A 223 4.50 -0.89 -14.94
CA GLN A 223 3.36 -1.15 -14.08
C GLN A 223 3.38 -0.33 -12.77
N GLY A 224 4.34 0.59 -12.59
CA GLY A 224 4.51 1.40 -11.38
C GLY A 224 5.09 0.65 -10.18
N LEU A 225 5.30 -0.66 -10.28
CA LEU A 225 5.74 -1.55 -9.19
C LEU A 225 7.19 -1.34 -8.78
N LEU A 226 7.98 -0.72 -9.65
CA LEU A 226 9.31 -0.24 -9.37
C LEU A 226 9.36 1.25 -9.71
N THR A 227 9.85 2.04 -8.77
CA THR A 227 10.32 3.39 -9.06
C THR A 227 11.52 3.32 -10.02
N ASN A 228 11.85 4.46 -10.64
CA ASN A 228 13.03 4.57 -11.48
C ASN A 228 14.33 4.16 -10.75
N GLU A 229 14.45 4.49 -9.46
CA GLU A 229 15.63 4.14 -8.67
C GLU A 229 15.65 2.66 -8.29
N GLU A 230 14.52 2.07 -7.88
CA GLU A 230 14.43 0.62 -7.63
C GLU A 230 14.72 -0.20 -8.89
N PHE A 231 14.25 0.26 -10.06
CA PHE A 231 14.58 -0.36 -11.34
C PHE A 231 16.08 -0.28 -11.65
N LYS A 232 16.73 0.86 -11.39
CA LYS A 232 18.18 1.02 -11.61
C LYS A 232 18.97 0.07 -10.71
N ILE A 233 18.61 -0.02 -9.43
CA ILE A 233 19.26 -0.92 -8.46
C ILE A 233 19.10 -2.38 -8.93
N MET A 234 17.86 -2.80 -9.22
CA MET A 234 17.58 -4.17 -9.68
C MET A 234 18.30 -4.49 -10.98
N LYS A 235 18.33 -3.57 -11.94
CA LYS A 235 19.09 -3.73 -13.19
C LYS A 235 20.59 -3.89 -12.92
N ALA A 236 21.16 -3.12 -12.00
CA ALA A 236 22.57 -3.22 -11.65
C ALA A 236 22.90 -4.58 -11.03
N GLU A 237 22.05 -5.08 -10.12
CA GLU A 237 22.20 -6.41 -9.52
C GLU A 237 22.10 -7.54 -10.55
N ILE A 238 21.15 -7.47 -11.48
CA ILE A 238 21.01 -8.46 -12.56
C ILE A 238 22.24 -8.47 -13.47
N LEU A 239 22.80 -7.29 -13.78
CA LEU A 239 23.98 -7.18 -14.62
C LEU A 239 25.24 -7.71 -13.93
N ALA A 240 25.30 -7.62 -12.60
CA ALA A 240 26.44 -8.05 -11.79
C ALA A 240 26.50 -9.57 -11.50
N LYS A 241 25.37 -10.29 -11.59
CA LYS A 241 25.31 -11.76 -11.54
C LYS A 241 25.94 -12.43 -12.75
#